data_AF-A0A8H6X382-F1
#
_entry.id   AF-A0A8H6X382-F1
#
_cell.length_a   1.000
_cell.length_b   1.000
_cell.length_c   1.000
_cell.angle_alpha   90.00
_cell.angle_beta   90.00
_cell.angle_gamma   90.00
#
_symmetry.space_group_name_H-M   'P 1'
#
loop_
_entity.id
_entity.type
_entity.pdbx_description
1 polymer ?
#
loop_
_entity_poly.entity_id
_entity_poly.type
_entity_poly.pdbx_seq_one_letter_code
_entity_poly.pdbx_strand_id
1 'polypeptide(L)'
;MFPLLVVDLLHEFELGVWKAVFTHLIRVLYAVPGRGADLVIEFNRRFRKVPTFGTDTIRRISSNASEHKKLAAQDYEDLLQTIIPVIEDLLPEPLNSMVLTILFRLAEWHALAKLHMHTDDTLVHFDKSPVIIGRELRGFRDYTQVHYTTKELPGEVAARAR
;
A
#
# COMPACT_ATOMS: atom_id res chain seq x y z
N MET A 1 23.01 -25.98 16.47
CA MET A 1 22.05 -24.90 16.79
C MET A 1 21.99 -24.00 15.56
N PHE A 2 21.02 -24.24 14.67
CA PHE A 2 20.83 -23.39 13.48
C PHE A 2 20.16 -22.08 13.93
N PRO A 3 20.60 -20.90 13.46
CA PRO A 3 19.91 -19.65 13.72
C PRO A 3 18.61 -19.66 12.91
N LEU A 4 17.52 -20.09 13.52
CA LEU A 4 16.15 -20.13 12.96
C LEU A 4 15.51 -18.73 12.92
N LEU A 5 16.25 -17.70 12.53
CA LEU A 5 15.65 -16.47 12.04
C LEU A 5 15.47 -16.64 10.53
N VAL A 6 14.56 -17.55 10.16
CA VAL A 6 13.97 -17.53 8.81
C VAL A 6 13.29 -16.19 8.74
N VAL A 7 13.79 -15.32 7.87
CA VAL A 7 13.19 -14.01 7.71
C VAL A 7 11.79 -14.21 7.13
N ASP A 8 10.79 -13.65 7.82
CA ASP A 8 9.40 -13.75 7.39
C ASP A 8 9.20 -12.91 6.13
N LEU A 9 8.99 -13.58 5.01
CA LEU A 9 8.79 -12.98 3.69
C LEU A 9 7.65 -11.96 3.68
N LEU A 10 6.56 -12.22 4.43
CA LEU A 10 5.42 -11.31 4.50
C LEU A 10 5.78 -10.06 5.29
N HIS A 11 6.50 -10.22 6.39
CA HIS A 11 6.96 -9.11 7.20
C HIS A 11 7.90 -8.17 6.41
N GLU A 12 8.83 -8.72 5.64
CA GLU A 12 9.70 -7.93 4.75
C GLU A 12 8.90 -7.20 3.67
N PHE A 13 7.90 -7.86 3.09
CA PHE A 13 7.04 -7.25 2.10
C PHE A 13 6.23 -6.08 2.68
N GLU A 14 5.58 -6.29 3.84
CA GLU A 14 4.75 -5.30 4.52
C GLU A 14 5.56 -4.04 4.88
N LEU A 15 6.69 -4.22 5.57
CA LEU A 15 7.52 -3.11 6.04
C LEU A 15 8.45 -2.53 4.98
N GLY A 16 8.78 -3.31 3.94
CA GLY A 16 9.66 -2.89 2.84
C GLY A 16 8.88 -2.35 1.66
N VAL A 17 8.33 -3.27 0.85
CA VAL A 17 7.70 -2.94 -0.44
C VAL A 17 6.40 -2.17 -0.23
N TRP A 18 5.48 -2.74 0.55
CA TRP A 18 4.15 -2.18 0.69
C TRP A 18 4.19 -0.81 1.38
N LYS A 19 4.91 -0.68 2.50
CA LYS A 19 5.11 0.61 3.16
C LYS A 19 5.64 1.67 2.20
N ALA A 20 6.63 1.35 1.36
CA ALA A 20 7.19 2.31 0.41
C ALA A 20 6.16 2.74 -0.65
N VAL A 21 5.39 1.79 -1.19
CA VAL A 21 4.31 2.08 -2.14
C VAL A 21 3.23 2.94 -1.50
N PHE A 22 2.77 2.58 -0.30
CA PHE A 22 1.76 3.34 0.42
C PHE A 22 2.26 4.77 0.71
N THR A 23 3.48 4.94 1.20
CA THR A 23 4.05 6.29 1.42
C THR A 23 4.07 7.11 0.14
N HIS A 24 4.44 6.53 -1.00
CA HIS A 24 4.40 7.22 -2.29
C HIS A 24 2.97 7.60 -2.69
N LEU A 25 1.98 6.72 -2.47
CA LEU A 25 0.57 7.03 -2.71
C LEU A 25 0.10 8.24 -1.90
N ILE A 26 0.46 8.33 -0.61
CA ILE A 26 0.12 9.50 0.21
C ILE A 26 0.76 10.78 -0.33
N ARG A 27 2.03 10.71 -0.76
CA ARG A 27 2.71 11.87 -1.37
C ARG A 27 2.01 12.32 -2.65
N VAL A 28 1.55 11.38 -3.48
CA VAL A 28 0.80 11.67 -4.70
C VAL A 28 -0.55 12.30 -4.37
N LEU A 29 -1.28 11.80 -3.37
CA LEU A 29 -2.54 12.41 -2.91
C LEU A 29 -2.33 13.89 -2.54
N TYR A 30 -1.29 14.21 -1.77
CA TYR A 30 -0.95 15.61 -1.45
C TYR A 30 -0.54 16.44 -2.67
N ALA A 31 0.07 15.81 -3.67
CA ALA A 31 0.57 16.49 -4.87
C ALA A 31 -0.52 16.79 -5.91
N VAL A 32 -1.75 16.28 -5.74
CA VAL A 32 -2.85 16.57 -6.67
C VAL A 32 -3.19 18.08 -6.64
N PRO A 33 -3.08 18.81 -7.76
CA PRO A 33 -3.31 20.25 -7.81
C PRO A 33 -4.69 20.66 -7.31
N GLY A 34 -4.75 21.62 -6.39
CA GLY A 34 -6.00 22.23 -5.92
C GLY A 34 -6.91 21.35 -5.06
N ARG A 35 -6.61 20.06 -4.87
CA ARG A 35 -7.45 19.12 -4.09
C ARG A 35 -6.68 18.23 -3.11
N GLY A 36 -5.36 18.30 -3.05
CA GLY A 36 -4.57 17.32 -2.31
C GLY A 36 -4.91 17.17 -0.83
N ALA A 37 -5.17 18.29 -0.12
CA ALA A 37 -5.58 18.23 1.28
C ALA A 37 -6.95 17.54 1.47
N ASP A 38 -7.92 17.88 0.63
CA ASP A 38 -9.27 17.31 0.66
C ASP A 38 -9.24 15.80 0.36
N LEU A 39 -8.40 15.39 -0.62
CA LEU A 39 -8.22 13.98 -0.96
C LEU A 39 -7.65 13.17 0.21
N VAL A 40 -6.70 13.72 0.96
CA VAL A 40 -6.15 13.04 2.15
C VAL A 40 -7.17 12.98 3.29
N ILE A 41 -7.98 14.03 3.48
CA ILE A 41 -9.08 14.01 4.45
C ILE A 41 -10.08 12.90 4.08
N GLU A 42 -10.48 12.85 2.81
CA GLU A 42 -11.41 11.85 2.29
C GLU A 42 -10.84 10.44 2.38
N PHE A 43 -9.56 10.25 2.05
CA PHE A 43 -8.82 8.99 2.21
C PHE A 43 -8.90 8.47 3.65
N ASN A 44 -8.54 9.31 4.63
CA ASN A 44 -8.63 8.94 6.04
C ASN A 44 -10.09 8.68 6.48
N ARG A 45 -11.05 9.45 5.95
CA ARG A 45 -12.48 9.26 6.22
C ARG A 45 -12.98 7.92 5.70
N ARG A 46 -12.52 7.46 4.53
CA ARG A 46 -12.87 6.17 3.93
C ARG A 46 -12.26 5.01 4.72
N PHE A 47 -10.98 5.11 5.10
CA PHE A 47 -10.36 4.12 5.99
C PHE A 47 -11.12 3.92 7.31
N ARG A 48 -11.58 4.99 7.94
CA ARG A 48 -12.40 4.92 9.17
C ARG A 48 -13.76 4.26 9.01
N LYS A 49 -14.27 4.18 7.77
CA LYS A 49 -15.54 3.53 7.44
C LYS A 49 -15.35 2.06 7.08
N VAL A 50 -14.13 1.58 6.92
CA VAL A 50 -13.87 0.16 6.69
C VAL A 50 -14.39 -0.62 7.90
N PRO A 51 -15.32 -1.55 7.73
CA PRO A 51 -15.82 -2.37 8.82
C PRO A 51 -14.72 -3.32 9.29
N THR A 52 -14.76 -3.67 10.57
CA THR A 52 -13.95 -4.77 11.10
C THR A 52 -14.43 -6.10 10.52
N PHE A 53 -13.52 -7.03 10.28
CA PHE A 53 -13.84 -8.37 9.80
C PHE A 53 -13.11 -9.42 10.62
N GLY A 54 -13.84 -10.44 11.07
CA GLY A 54 -13.33 -11.43 12.02
C GLY A 54 -13.00 -10.83 13.39
N THR A 55 -12.57 -11.68 14.32
CA THR A 55 -12.15 -11.25 15.66
C THR A 55 -10.78 -10.55 15.63
N ASP A 56 -9.90 -10.96 14.72
CA ASP A 56 -8.52 -10.46 14.59
C ASP A 56 -8.03 -10.30 13.13
N THR A 57 -8.90 -10.46 12.13
CA THR A 57 -8.47 -10.47 10.71
C THR A 57 -8.35 -9.06 10.13
N ILE A 58 -9.36 -8.21 10.29
CA ILE A 58 -9.30 -6.79 9.89
C ILE A 58 -9.71 -5.96 11.09
N ARG A 59 -8.75 -5.20 11.63
CA ARG A 59 -8.97 -4.36 12.81
C ARG A 59 -9.49 -2.98 12.41
N ARG A 60 -10.04 -2.28 13.41
CA ARG A 60 -10.62 -0.95 13.20
C ARG A 60 -9.52 0.09 12.99
N ILE A 61 -9.49 0.68 11.80
CA ILE A 61 -8.58 1.78 11.44
C ILE A 61 -9.19 3.11 11.90
N SER A 62 -8.90 3.51 13.14
CA SER A 62 -9.48 4.72 13.76
C SER A 62 -8.64 5.99 13.58
N SER A 63 -7.32 5.83 13.46
CA SER A 63 -6.36 6.92 13.28
C SER A 63 -6.26 7.36 11.81
N ASN A 64 -5.57 8.49 11.56
CA ASN A 64 -5.25 8.91 10.20
C ASN A 64 -4.22 7.94 9.60
N ALA A 65 -4.67 7.05 8.72
CA ALA A 65 -3.79 6.09 8.02
C ALA A 65 -2.66 6.80 7.24
N SER A 66 -2.96 7.98 6.67
CA SER A 66 -1.98 8.83 5.97
C SER A 66 -0.80 9.33 6.83
N GLU A 67 -0.91 9.31 8.17
CA GLU A 67 0.16 9.78 9.06
C GLU A 67 1.20 8.72 9.39
N HIS A 68 0.90 7.43 9.16
CA HIS A 68 1.80 6.30 9.43
C HIS A 68 2.37 6.20 10.87
N LYS A 69 1.70 6.82 11.85
CA LYS A 69 2.23 6.87 13.22
C LYS A 69 2.05 5.52 13.92
N LYS A 70 3.18 4.93 14.33
CA LYS A 70 3.26 3.71 15.17
C LYS A 70 2.61 2.47 14.54
N LEU A 71 2.64 2.36 13.21
CA LEU A 71 2.14 1.17 12.52
C LEU A 71 3.14 0.02 12.61
N ALA A 72 2.67 -1.14 13.08
CA ALA A 72 3.36 -2.42 13.00
C ALA A 72 3.09 -3.08 11.64
N ALA A 73 3.79 -4.17 11.33
CA ALA A 73 3.65 -4.88 10.07
C ALA A 73 2.21 -5.40 9.83
N GLN A 74 1.56 -5.90 10.88
CA GLN A 74 0.15 -6.27 10.84
C GLN A 74 -0.77 -5.11 10.45
N ASP A 75 -0.50 -3.87 10.89
CA ASP A 75 -1.32 -2.73 10.48
C ASP A 75 -1.13 -2.43 8.97
N TYR A 76 0.07 -2.64 8.44
CA TYR A 76 0.33 -2.53 7.00
C TYR A 76 -0.41 -3.63 6.22
N GLU A 77 -0.48 -4.84 6.77
CA GLU A 77 -1.29 -5.92 6.20
C GLU A 77 -2.77 -5.51 6.07
N ASP A 78 -3.38 -5.05 7.16
CA ASP A 78 -4.78 -4.62 7.22
C ASP A 78 -5.03 -3.47 6.22
N LEU A 79 -4.07 -2.54 6.09
CA LEU A 79 -4.14 -1.46 5.10
C LEU A 79 -4.15 -2.03 3.67
N LEU A 80 -3.28 -2.98 3.34
CA LEU A 80 -3.22 -3.56 1.99
C LEU A 80 -4.52 -4.29 1.63
N GLN A 81 -5.08 -5.05 2.57
CA GLN A 81 -6.32 -5.81 2.33
C GLN A 81 -7.54 -4.91 2.11
N THR A 82 -7.51 -3.68 2.64
CA THR A 82 -8.69 -2.80 2.69
C THR A 82 -8.59 -1.54 1.82
N ILE A 83 -7.44 -1.29 1.20
CA ILE A 83 -7.17 -0.02 0.49
C ILE A 83 -7.89 0.13 -0.85
N ILE A 84 -8.18 -0.95 -1.58
CA ILE A 84 -8.80 -0.87 -2.92
C ILE A 84 -10.12 -0.06 -2.87
N PRO A 85 -11.11 -0.39 -2.03
CA PRO A 85 -12.35 0.41 -1.93
C PRO A 85 -12.13 1.81 -1.35
N VAL A 86 -11.00 2.06 -0.67
CA VAL A 86 -10.65 3.39 -0.19
C VAL A 86 -10.21 4.29 -1.36
N ILE A 87 -9.43 3.75 -2.29
CA ILE A 87 -8.88 4.48 -3.43
C ILE A 87 -9.85 4.58 -4.60
N GLU A 88 -10.74 3.61 -4.78
CA GLU A 88 -11.69 3.60 -5.91
C GLU A 88 -12.44 4.94 -6.03
N ASP A 89 -12.36 5.56 -7.21
CA ASP A 89 -12.92 6.89 -7.52
C ASP A 89 -12.42 8.04 -6.63
N LEU A 90 -11.25 7.91 -6.00
CA LEU A 90 -10.64 8.98 -5.20
C LEU A 90 -9.71 9.85 -6.04
N LEU A 91 -8.92 9.24 -6.92
CA LEU A 91 -7.90 9.90 -7.74
C LEU A 91 -8.48 10.26 -9.12
N PRO A 92 -7.91 11.27 -9.81
CA PRO A 92 -8.28 11.53 -11.20
C PRO A 92 -7.76 10.42 -12.13
N GLU A 93 -8.44 10.18 -13.25
CA GLU A 93 -7.92 9.31 -14.30
C GLU A 93 -6.77 10.01 -15.07
N PRO A 94 -5.79 9.27 -15.61
CA PRO A 94 -5.62 7.80 -15.58
C PRO A 94 -4.99 7.24 -14.28
N LEU A 95 -4.67 8.11 -13.32
CA LEU A 95 -3.92 7.74 -12.12
C LEU A 95 -4.70 6.74 -11.24
N ASN A 96 -6.01 6.92 -11.11
CA ASN A 96 -6.87 6.04 -10.33
C ASN A 96 -6.80 4.59 -10.83
N SER A 97 -7.05 4.36 -12.12
CA SER A 97 -6.98 3.01 -12.72
C SER A 97 -5.59 2.38 -12.57
N MET A 98 -4.53 3.18 -12.72
CA MET A 98 -3.14 2.72 -12.53
C MET A 98 -2.87 2.29 -11.09
N VAL A 99 -3.30 3.09 -10.11
CA VAL A 99 -3.14 2.77 -8.69
C VAL A 99 -3.95 1.53 -8.32
N LEU A 100 -5.21 1.43 -8.73
CA LEU A 100 -6.03 0.25 -8.47
C LEU A 100 -5.40 -1.03 -9.04
N THR A 101 -4.82 -0.95 -10.24
CA THR A 101 -4.07 -2.07 -10.85
C THR A 101 -2.89 -2.50 -9.97
N ILE A 102 -2.09 -1.56 -9.49
CA ILE A 102 -0.94 -1.86 -8.62
C ILE A 102 -1.40 -2.48 -7.29
N LEU A 103 -2.42 -1.90 -6.66
CA LEU A 103 -2.96 -2.39 -5.40
C LEU A 103 -3.49 -3.82 -5.55
N PHE A 104 -4.19 -4.11 -6.65
CA PHE A 104 -4.63 -5.46 -6.97
C PHE A 104 -3.45 -6.43 -7.11
N ARG A 105 -2.39 -6.05 -7.85
CA ARG A 105 -1.20 -6.92 -8.02
C ARG A 105 -0.44 -7.17 -6.73
N LEU A 106 -0.33 -6.15 -5.88
CA LEU A 106 0.30 -6.30 -4.55
C LEU A 106 -0.52 -7.22 -3.65
N ALA A 107 -1.85 -7.05 -3.62
CA ALA A 107 -2.75 -7.91 -2.86
C ALA A 107 -2.75 -9.36 -3.39
N GLU A 108 -2.70 -9.54 -4.71
CA GLU A 108 -2.58 -10.84 -5.37
C GLU A 108 -1.30 -11.57 -4.95
N TRP A 109 -0.14 -10.90 -5.04
CA TRP A 109 1.12 -11.51 -4.59
C TRP A 109 1.11 -11.82 -3.10
N HIS A 110 0.58 -10.92 -2.28
CA HIS A 110 0.46 -11.11 -0.84
C HIS A 110 -0.44 -12.31 -0.50
N ALA A 111 -1.58 -12.46 -1.20
CA ALA A 111 -2.47 -13.60 -1.03
C ALA A 111 -1.80 -14.92 -1.44
N LEU A 112 -1.05 -14.94 -2.55
CA LEU A 112 -0.28 -16.11 -2.98
C LEU A 112 0.80 -16.47 -1.96
N ALA A 113 1.55 -15.49 -1.45
CA ALA A 113 2.57 -15.71 -0.43
C ALA A 113 2.00 -16.30 0.88
N LYS A 114 0.72 -16.04 1.17
CA LYS A 114 0.02 -16.56 2.36
C LYS A 114 -0.53 -17.97 2.19
N LEU A 115 -0.54 -18.54 1.00
CA LEU A 115 -1.09 -19.88 0.80
C LEU A 115 -0.23 -20.92 1.52
N HIS A 116 -0.86 -21.69 2.41
CA HIS A 116 -0.19 -22.82 3.08
C HIS A 116 -0.03 -24.04 2.16
N MET A 117 -0.81 -24.09 1.08
CA MET A 117 -0.79 -25.16 0.11
C MET A 117 -0.83 -24.56 -1.29
N HIS A 118 0.20 -24.84 -2.07
CA HIS A 118 0.29 -24.42 -3.46
C HIS A 118 -0.02 -25.55 -4.42
N THR A 119 -0.51 -25.18 -5.60
CA THR A 119 -0.55 -26.03 -6.79
C THR A 119 0.56 -25.57 -7.75
N ASP A 120 0.88 -26.38 -8.75
CA ASP A 120 1.86 -25.99 -9.78
C ASP A 120 1.47 -24.65 -10.45
N ASP A 121 0.18 -24.44 -10.69
CA ASP A 121 -0.34 -23.20 -11.26
C ASP A 121 -0.12 -21.99 -10.33
N THR A 122 -0.37 -22.14 -9.02
CA THR A 122 -0.17 -21.02 -8.09
C THR A 122 1.30 -20.71 -7.85
N LEU A 123 2.19 -21.70 -7.93
CA LEU A 123 3.65 -21.47 -7.91
C LEU A 123 4.11 -20.70 -9.15
N VAL A 124 3.69 -21.13 -10.35
CA VAL A 124 4.02 -20.44 -11.59
C VAL A 124 3.49 -19.00 -11.58
N HIS A 125 2.30 -18.79 -11.01
CA HIS A 125 1.72 -17.45 -10.87
C HIS A 125 2.49 -16.60 -9.87
N PHE A 126 2.87 -17.19 -8.72
CA PHE A 126 3.67 -16.52 -7.71
C PHE A 126 5.03 -16.07 -8.26
N ASP A 127 5.73 -16.92 -9.01
CA ASP A 127 7.03 -16.60 -9.63
C ASP A 127 6.95 -15.45 -10.64
N LYS A 128 5.85 -15.34 -11.39
CA LYS A 128 5.63 -14.28 -12.38
C LYS A 128 5.19 -12.96 -11.77
N SER A 129 4.52 -13.01 -10.62
CA SER A 129 3.87 -11.84 -10.01
C SER A 129 4.82 -10.68 -9.69
N PRO A 130 6.03 -10.88 -9.12
CA PRO A 130 6.99 -9.80 -8.88
C PRO A 130 7.42 -9.05 -10.14
N VAL A 131 7.56 -9.75 -11.27
CA VAL A 131 7.94 -9.15 -12.55
C VAL A 131 6.84 -8.20 -13.05
N ILE A 132 5.58 -8.65 -12.92
CA ILE A 132 4.40 -7.87 -13.28
C ILE A 132 4.29 -6.65 -12.35
N ILE A 133 4.36 -6.84 -11.04
CA ILE A 133 4.34 -5.75 -10.04
C ILE A 133 5.43 -4.73 -10.36
N GLY A 134 6.66 -5.18 -10.61
CA GLY A 134 7.77 -4.29 -10.94
C GLY A 134 7.52 -3.47 -12.20
N ARG A 135 6.85 -4.03 -13.22
CA ARG A 135 6.46 -3.30 -14.43
C ARG A 135 5.43 -2.22 -14.12
N GLU A 136 4.37 -2.57 -13.39
CA GLU A 136 3.31 -1.61 -13.02
C GLU A 136 3.87 -0.48 -12.14
N LEU A 137 4.70 -0.81 -11.15
CA LEU A 137 5.36 0.18 -10.28
C LEU A 137 6.28 1.12 -11.06
N ARG A 138 7.04 0.63 -12.05
CA ARG A 138 7.85 1.49 -12.91
C ARG A 138 6.97 2.42 -13.76
N GLY A 139 5.89 1.91 -14.34
CA GLY A 139 4.93 2.75 -15.07
C GLY A 139 4.32 3.84 -14.20
N PHE A 140 3.96 3.52 -12.96
CA PHE A 140 3.44 4.48 -11.99
C PHE A 140 4.48 5.50 -11.54
N ARG A 141 5.71 5.08 -11.28
CA ARG A 141 6.82 6.01 -11.03
C ARG A 141 7.00 6.99 -12.18
N ASP A 142 7.08 6.48 -13.41
CA ASP A 142 7.36 7.31 -14.59
C ASP A 142 6.22 8.31 -14.85
N TYR A 143 4.96 7.88 -14.69
CA TYR A 143 3.81 8.75 -14.77
C TYR A 143 3.80 9.81 -13.66
N THR A 144 3.97 9.39 -12.40
CA THR A 144 3.91 10.33 -11.26
C THR A 144 5.03 11.35 -11.29
N GLN A 145 6.24 10.97 -11.72
CA GLN A 145 7.38 11.88 -11.84
C GLN A 145 7.16 12.99 -12.87
N VAL A 146 6.42 12.71 -13.95
CA VAL A 146 6.14 13.69 -15.01
C VAL A 146 4.98 14.63 -14.62
N HIS A 147 3.96 14.09 -13.96
CA HIS A 147 2.70 14.81 -13.75
C HIS A 147 2.52 15.43 -12.36
N TYR A 148 3.28 14.99 -11.35
CA TYR A 148 3.11 15.41 -9.97
C TYR A 148 4.44 15.77 -9.30
N THR A 149 4.51 16.95 -8.70
CA THR A 149 5.64 17.35 -7.87
C THR A 149 5.41 16.86 -6.43
N THR A 150 5.79 15.60 -6.17
CA THR A 150 5.73 15.04 -4.81
C THR A 150 6.78 15.67 -3.90
N LYS A 151 6.41 15.95 -2.65
CA LYS A 151 7.31 16.42 -1.59
C LYS A 151 7.32 15.43 -0.43
N GLU A 152 8.32 15.55 0.43
CA GLU A 152 8.34 14.85 1.72
C GLU A 152 7.04 15.13 2.50
N LEU A 153 6.51 14.10 3.16
CA LEU A 153 5.34 14.23 4.01
C LEU A 153 5.66 15.10 5.24
N PRO A 154 4.67 15.77 5.85
CA PRO A 154 4.90 16.59 7.05
C PRO A 154 5.62 15.84 8.18
N GLY A 155 5.35 14.54 8.33
CA GLY A 155 6.03 13.69 9.32
C GLY A 155 7.51 13.45 9.00
N GLU A 156 7.87 13.33 7.73
CA GLU A 156 9.26 13.13 7.28
C GLU A 156 10.08 14.41 7.47
N VAL A 157 9.49 15.57 7.13
CA VAL A 157 10.11 16.88 7.35
C VAL A 157 10.37 17.12 8.84
N ALA A 158 9.40 16.78 9.70
CA ALA A 158 9.53 16.92 11.15
C ALA A 158 10.59 15.98 11.75
N ALA A 159 10.77 14.78 11.18
CA ALA A 159 11.81 13.85 11.61
C ALA A 159 13.21 14.32 11.20
N ARG A 160 13.36 14.92 10.01
CA ARG A 160 14.65 15.48 9.53
C ARG A 160 15.12 16.71 10.31
N ALA A 161 14.19 17.47 10.89
CA ALA A 161 14.49 18.67 11.67
C ALA A 161 14.92 18.38 13.12
N ARG A 162 15.00 17.10 13.51
CA ARG A 162 15.49 16.64 14.81
C ARG A 162 16.89 16.09 14.69
#